data_AF-A0A411HFU4-F1
#
_entry.id   AF-A0A411HFU4-F1
#
_cell.length_a   1.000
_cell.length_b   1.000
_cell.length_c   1.000
_cell.angle_alpha   90.00
_cell.angle_beta   90.00
_cell.angle_gamma   90.00
#
_symmetry.space_group_name_H-M   'P 1'
#
loop_
_entity.id
_entity.type
_entity.pdbx_description
1 polymer ?
#
loop_
_entity_poly.entity_id
_entity_poly.type
_entity_poly.pdbx_seq_one_letter_code
_entity_poly.pdbx_strand_id
1 'polypeptide(L)'
;MQTGGSTMAFAPVTDTYYRIYFSHSNKCLDSRTTNNGEFVKQMATNLTSDSQLWRFRQITTSHYMLIAKNSNRALDVPGGRHEDNVELCQWGQSEGAWNEHFRTMPAGDGEFYLVARHSQKRIGVKGASKDDSAAVVQHNDGAASNFRLRFVADGESKDRPSDRDFMIDTNEKMRALIIAVAGKVPTVGSGLQTLMELLWPQQDASTRVWDQMKSYVKELVREMIALERLKDLSKELEGIHSSLADYNTENYGTEIKKTSFGGLLTALNIAEPYFFDERDPEKALPFFIALGSIRLATLRELCLRYKDIYGKDDDKAAEHLKALKAKIVAYVTAANKARERAMDWRLKKIRIDHTSERFGISTLHRWAVVDDYNGFRRGWEYNDTTSEDKGAESYAKTAKPIYEKEALSQYSAELDTFFGPARLWRYLDPTVTDKPKKAITEILTGPVGGLKFTEFQDDPNNERITAIDLHAGDHIDGIQFHYGNKPGPLHGKAGGHHLHYDLAADENIIGVWGRSRGEVGAVFFQTNKGRTLGGGWRDGDGVAEWIGDPASDTRAVLYRIGGRQGDGHVEALSFVWRYSRDE
;
A
#
# COMPACT_ATOMS: atom_id res chain seq x y z
N MET A 1 -22.70 -0.91 -15.28
CA MET A 1 -21.60 -1.69 -14.66
C MET A 1 -21.14 -1.02 -13.38
N GLN A 2 -21.28 -1.69 -12.23
CA GLN A 2 -20.62 -1.29 -10.98
C GLN A 2 -19.19 -1.84 -11.01
N THR A 3 -18.17 -1.00 -10.93
CA THR A 3 -16.79 -1.43 -10.64
C THR A 3 -16.41 -0.79 -9.31
N GLY A 4 -16.89 -1.39 -8.23
CA GLY A 4 -16.71 -0.87 -6.87
C GLY A 4 -15.66 -1.66 -6.12
N GLY A 5 -14.39 -1.24 -6.15
CA GLY A 5 -13.34 -1.80 -5.31
C GLY A 5 -12.19 -0.82 -5.16
N SER A 6 -11.53 -0.85 -3.99
CA SER A 6 -10.31 -0.10 -3.71
C SER A 6 -9.12 -0.61 -4.54
N THR A 7 -8.04 0.18 -4.57
CA THR A 7 -6.84 -0.07 -5.37
C THR A 7 -6.15 -1.39 -5.06
N MET A 8 -5.55 -1.96 -6.11
CA MET A 8 -4.81 -3.22 -6.07
C MET A 8 -3.62 -3.17 -5.09
N ALA A 9 -3.27 -4.34 -4.56
CA ALA A 9 -2.11 -4.53 -3.68
C ALA A 9 -0.79 -4.10 -4.32
N PHE A 10 -0.68 -4.28 -5.64
CA PHE A 10 0.45 -3.84 -6.45
C PHE A 10 -0.04 -2.89 -7.55
N ALA A 11 0.60 -1.73 -7.66
CA ALA A 11 0.36 -0.75 -8.73
C ALA A 11 1.61 -0.69 -9.64
N PRO A 12 1.60 -1.33 -10.82
CA PRO A 12 2.71 -1.27 -11.76
C PRO A 12 2.80 0.12 -12.37
N VAL A 13 4.03 0.55 -12.64
CA VAL A 13 4.32 1.76 -13.40
C VAL A 13 3.90 1.52 -14.85
N THR A 14 3.15 2.47 -15.42
CA THR A 14 2.69 2.41 -16.80
C THR A 14 3.88 2.23 -17.76
N ASP A 15 3.68 1.42 -18.80
CA ASP A 15 4.69 1.10 -19.83
C ASP A 15 6.00 0.49 -19.32
N THR A 16 6.02 0.01 -18.07
CA THR A 16 7.17 -0.68 -17.48
C THR A 16 7.02 -2.18 -17.60
N TYR A 17 8.12 -2.86 -17.96
CA TYR A 17 8.21 -4.31 -17.93
C TYR A 17 8.80 -4.79 -16.61
N TYR A 18 8.35 -5.95 -16.16
CA TYR A 18 8.72 -6.56 -14.89
C TYR A 18 9.23 -7.98 -15.11
N ARG A 19 10.24 -8.36 -14.33
CA ARG A 19 10.55 -9.76 -14.07
C ARG A 19 9.76 -10.21 -12.85
N ILE A 20 9.12 -11.37 -12.96
CA ILE A 20 8.28 -11.95 -11.92
C ILE A 20 9.04 -13.10 -11.30
N TYR A 21 9.55 -12.90 -10.09
CA TYR A 21 10.37 -13.88 -9.36
C TYR A 21 9.51 -14.73 -8.44
N PHE A 22 9.77 -16.04 -8.42
CA PHE A 22 9.24 -16.93 -7.40
C PHE A 22 10.14 -16.88 -6.16
N SER A 23 9.56 -16.54 -5.01
CA SER A 23 10.33 -16.26 -3.78
C SER A 23 11.14 -17.45 -3.27
N HIS A 24 10.66 -18.68 -3.46
CA HIS A 24 11.35 -19.89 -2.97
C HIS A 24 12.65 -20.22 -3.70
N SER A 25 12.80 -19.78 -4.95
CA SER A 25 13.88 -20.18 -5.85
C SER A 25 14.73 -19.01 -6.36
N ASN A 26 14.22 -17.78 -6.27
CA ASN A 26 14.79 -16.58 -6.91
C ASN A 26 14.96 -16.70 -8.43
N LYS A 27 14.16 -17.57 -9.05
CA LYS A 27 14.03 -17.73 -10.50
C LYS A 27 12.76 -17.03 -10.99
N CYS A 28 12.68 -16.73 -12.27
CA CYS A 28 11.58 -15.92 -12.82
C CYS A 28 10.69 -16.68 -13.81
N LEU A 29 9.49 -16.14 -14.00
CA LEU A 29 8.52 -16.57 -15.00
C LEU A 29 9.05 -16.29 -16.41
N ASP A 30 9.13 -17.33 -17.24
CA ASP A 30 9.72 -17.31 -18.57
C ASP A 30 8.74 -17.84 -19.62
N SER A 31 8.50 -17.03 -20.64
CA SER A 31 7.71 -17.34 -21.83
C SER A 31 8.63 -17.51 -23.04
N ARG A 32 9.51 -18.52 -23.01
CA ARG A 32 10.62 -18.67 -23.96
C ARG A 32 10.22 -18.68 -25.43
N THR A 33 9.09 -19.30 -25.74
CA THR A 33 8.54 -19.42 -27.09
C THR A 33 7.51 -18.31 -27.35
N THR A 34 6.99 -18.22 -28.58
CA THR A 34 6.05 -17.14 -28.97
C THR A 34 4.71 -17.65 -29.52
N ASN A 35 4.51 -18.97 -29.51
CA ASN A 35 3.28 -19.59 -30.02
C ASN A 35 2.20 -19.68 -28.94
N ASN A 36 0.94 -19.67 -29.36
CA ASN A 36 -0.20 -19.92 -28.48
C ASN A 36 -0.13 -21.34 -27.91
N GLY A 37 -0.46 -21.49 -26.62
CA GLY A 37 -0.57 -22.77 -25.94
C GLY A 37 0.75 -23.32 -25.41
N GLU A 38 1.87 -22.66 -25.73
CA GLU A 38 3.17 -23.02 -25.18
C GLU A 38 3.25 -22.68 -23.69
N PHE A 39 3.73 -23.63 -22.90
CA PHE A 39 3.78 -23.50 -21.45
C PHE A 39 4.82 -22.47 -21.00
N VAL A 40 4.44 -21.68 -20.00
CA VAL A 40 5.37 -20.81 -19.28
C VAL A 40 6.05 -21.60 -18.16
N LYS A 41 7.31 -21.29 -17.88
CA LYS A 41 8.13 -22.05 -16.94
C LYS A 41 8.84 -21.15 -15.95
N GLN A 42 9.30 -21.73 -14.85
CA GLN A 42 10.33 -21.10 -14.01
C GLN A 42 11.70 -21.29 -14.66
N MET A 43 12.51 -20.23 -14.72
CA MET A 43 13.88 -20.28 -15.24
C MET A 43 14.85 -19.41 -14.46
N ALA A 44 16.11 -19.80 -14.44
CA ALA A 44 17.21 -18.93 -14.05
C ALA A 44 17.12 -17.58 -14.76
N THR A 45 17.40 -16.52 -14.00
CA THR A 45 17.29 -15.14 -14.49
C THR A 45 18.29 -14.89 -15.61
N ASN A 46 17.77 -14.41 -16.73
CA ASN A 46 18.54 -13.90 -17.84
C ASN A 46 18.17 -12.43 -18.06
N LEU A 47 19.06 -11.52 -17.66
CA LEU A 47 18.83 -10.07 -17.70
C LEU A 47 18.77 -9.50 -19.12
N THR A 48 19.20 -10.26 -20.14
CA THR A 48 19.11 -9.84 -21.55
C THR A 48 17.96 -10.50 -22.30
N SER A 49 17.20 -11.40 -21.66
CA SER A 49 16.08 -12.08 -22.31
C SER A 49 14.77 -11.32 -22.15
N ASP A 50 14.16 -10.95 -23.27
CA ASP A 50 12.81 -10.40 -23.33
C ASP A 50 11.74 -11.45 -22.98
N SER A 51 12.04 -12.76 -23.02
CA SER A 51 11.07 -13.81 -22.65
C SER A 51 10.70 -13.82 -21.17
N GLN A 52 11.48 -13.14 -20.33
CA GLN A 52 11.27 -13.04 -18.89
C GLN A 52 10.67 -11.70 -18.47
N LEU A 53 10.30 -10.86 -19.44
CA LEU A 53 9.76 -9.52 -19.22
C LEU A 53 8.27 -9.49 -19.49
N TRP A 54 7.53 -8.98 -18.51
CA TRP A 54 6.07 -8.96 -18.48
C TRP A 54 5.57 -7.55 -18.20
N ARG A 55 4.65 -7.03 -19.01
CA ARG A 55 3.95 -5.78 -18.69
C ARG A 55 2.57 -6.10 -18.10
N PHE A 56 2.18 -5.35 -17.08
CA PHE A 56 0.85 -5.43 -16.52
C PHE A 56 -0.08 -4.47 -17.28
N ARG A 57 -1.05 -5.00 -18.03
CA ARG A 57 -2.10 -4.20 -18.66
C ARG A 57 -3.36 -4.26 -17.82
N GLN A 58 -3.75 -3.13 -17.25
CA GLN A 58 -4.95 -3.04 -16.43
C GLN A 58 -6.21 -3.25 -17.29
N ILE A 59 -7.09 -4.16 -16.87
CA ILE A 59 -8.37 -4.45 -17.55
C ILE A 59 -9.56 -3.96 -16.71
N THR A 60 -9.46 -4.09 -15.40
CA THR A 60 -10.43 -3.55 -14.45
C THR A 60 -9.69 -2.89 -13.29
N THR A 61 -10.43 -2.31 -12.34
CA THR A 61 -9.87 -1.75 -11.11
C THR A 61 -9.11 -2.78 -10.27
N SER A 62 -9.34 -4.08 -10.48
CA SER A 62 -8.80 -5.17 -9.66
C SER A 62 -8.03 -6.26 -10.43
N HIS A 63 -7.93 -6.16 -11.76
CA HIS A 63 -7.32 -7.20 -12.59
C HIS A 63 -6.42 -6.66 -13.71
N TYR A 64 -5.35 -7.41 -13.95
CA TYR A 64 -4.39 -7.23 -15.03
C TYR A 64 -4.38 -8.40 -16.00
N MET A 65 -4.01 -8.14 -17.24
CA MET A 65 -3.32 -9.14 -18.06
C MET A 65 -1.81 -8.96 -17.90
N LEU A 66 -1.09 -10.07 -17.81
CA LEU A 66 0.36 -10.08 -17.81
C LEU A 66 0.84 -10.44 -19.21
N ILE A 67 1.42 -9.47 -19.91
CA ILE A 67 1.77 -9.60 -21.33
C ILE A 67 3.28 -9.79 -21.48
N ALA A 68 3.70 -10.92 -22.05
CA ALA A 68 5.09 -11.20 -22.34
C ALA A 68 5.64 -10.25 -23.42
N LYS A 69 6.82 -9.67 -23.20
CA LYS A 69 7.46 -8.71 -24.11
C LYS A 69 7.83 -9.32 -25.45
N ASN A 70 8.36 -10.55 -25.44
CA ASN A 70 8.87 -11.23 -26.63
C ASN A 70 7.78 -11.68 -27.61
N SER A 71 6.56 -11.96 -27.14
CA SER A 71 5.48 -12.52 -27.97
C SER A 71 4.24 -11.61 -28.06
N ASN A 72 4.13 -10.61 -27.18
CA ASN A 72 2.91 -9.82 -26.99
C ASN A 72 1.69 -10.74 -26.74
N ARG A 73 1.88 -11.79 -25.94
CA ARG A 73 0.82 -12.73 -25.51
C ARG A 73 0.57 -12.62 -24.01
N ALA A 74 -0.66 -12.91 -23.60
CA ALA A 74 -1.04 -12.92 -22.19
C ALA A 74 -0.63 -14.25 -21.54
N LEU A 75 -0.28 -14.20 -20.25
CA LEU A 75 -0.33 -15.36 -19.38
C LEU A 75 -1.75 -15.93 -19.36
N ASP A 76 -1.90 -17.24 -19.49
CA ASP A 76 -3.20 -17.90 -19.67
C ASP A 76 -3.28 -19.17 -18.83
N VAL A 77 -4.45 -19.40 -18.21
CA VAL A 77 -4.83 -20.71 -17.68
C VAL A 77 -5.57 -21.48 -18.79
N PRO A 78 -4.97 -22.53 -19.38
CA PRO A 78 -5.47 -23.14 -20.61
C PRO A 78 -6.94 -23.53 -20.53
N GLY A 79 -7.75 -22.92 -21.41
CA GLY A 79 -9.17 -23.23 -21.57
C GLY A 79 -10.04 -22.87 -20.35
N GLY A 80 -9.58 -21.98 -19.47
CA GLY A 80 -10.33 -21.60 -18.27
C GLY A 80 -10.55 -22.74 -17.28
N ARG A 81 -9.63 -23.71 -17.29
CA ARG A 81 -9.66 -24.87 -16.39
C ARG A 81 -9.61 -24.47 -14.92
N HIS A 82 -10.26 -25.25 -14.07
CA HIS A 82 -10.39 -24.98 -12.63
C HIS A 82 -9.63 -26.00 -11.77
N GLU A 83 -9.01 -27.02 -12.35
CA GLU A 83 -8.29 -28.05 -11.63
C GLU A 83 -6.97 -27.53 -11.03
N ASP A 84 -6.55 -28.13 -9.92
CA ASP A 84 -5.21 -27.88 -9.38
C ASP A 84 -4.13 -28.46 -10.30
N ASN A 85 -2.95 -27.86 -10.26
CA ASN A 85 -1.77 -28.28 -11.02
C ASN A 85 -1.93 -28.17 -12.56
N VAL A 86 -2.91 -27.41 -13.04
CA VAL A 86 -2.99 -27.02 -14.46
C VAL A 86 -1.83 -26.10 -14.75
N GLU A 87 -0.99 -26.49 -15.71
CA GLU A 87 0.15 -25.72 -16.15
C GLU A 87 -0.28 -24.53 -17.01
N LEU A 88 0.29 -23.36 -16.74
CA LEU A 88 -0.05 -22.12 -17.44
C LEU A 88 0.66 -22.06 -18.79
N CYS A 89 0.01 -21.42 -19.75
CA CYS A 89 0.58 -21.15 -21.06
C CYS A 89 0.57 -19.67 -21.39
N GLN A 90 1.02 -19.33 -22.59
CA GLN A 90 0.78 -18.03 -23.19
C GLN A 90 -0.29 -18.13 -24.28
N TRP A 91 -1.14 -17.11 -24.40
CA TRP A 91 -2.19 -17.05 -25.41
C TRP A 91 -2.41 -15.65 -25.99
N GLY A 92 -3.10 -15.58 -27.13
CA GLY A 92 -3.43 -14.31 -27.78
C GLY A 92 -4.42 -13.51 -26.94
N GLN A 93 -4.02 -12.29 -26.56
CA GLN A 93 -4.74 -11.45 -25.61
C GLN A 93 -6.19 -11.20 -26.00
N SER A 94 -7.12 -11.37 -25.06
CA SER A 94 -8.54 -11.07 -25.23
C SER A 94 -9.16 -10.50 -23.96
N GLU A 95 -9.74 -9.29 -24.02
CA GLU A 95 -10.39 -8.65 -22.86
C GLU A 95 -11.62 -9.41 -22.35
N GLY A 96 -12.18 -10.31 -23.17
CA GLY A 96 -13.26 -11.21 -22.78
C GLY A 96 -12.79 -12.50 -22.12
N ALA A 97 -11.49 -12.83 -22.17
CA ALA A 97 -10.96 -14.09 -21.67
C ALA A 97 -10.60 -13.99 -20.17
N TRP A 98 -11.54 -14.34 -19.30
CA TRP A 98 -11.35 -14.20 -17.85
C TRP A 98 -10.22 -15.08 -17.31
N ASN A 99 -9.82 -16.12 -18.04
CA ASN A 99 -8.67 -16.98 -17.73
C ASN A 99 -7.29 -16.36 -18.06
N GLU A 100 -7.28 -15.17 -18.67
CA GLU A 100 -6.10 -14.32 -18.88
C GLU A 100 -6.03 -13.14 -17.88
N HIS A 101 -7.01 -13.03 -16.99
CA HIS A 101 -7.13 -11.93 -16.03
C HIS A 101 -6.65 -12.37 -14.65
N PHE A 102 -5.76 -11.60 -14.05
CA PHE A 102 -5.15 -11.91 -12.76
C PHE A 102 -5.23 -10.75 -11.79
N ARG A 103 -5.46 -11.06 -10.52
CA ARG A 103 -5.36 -10.12 -9.40
C ARG A 103 -4.04 -10.31 -8.67
N THR A 104 -3.46 -9.21 -8.22
CA THR A 104 -2.36 -9.21 -7.25
C THR A 104 -2.90 -9.08 -5.83
N MET A 105 -2.40 -9.89 -4.90
CA MET A 105 -2.75 -9.84 -3.48
C MET A 105 -1.49 -9.78 -2.63
N PRO A 106 -1.49 -9.10 -1.47
CA PRO A 106 -0.33 -9.07 -0.61
C PRO A 106 -0.08 -10.45 0.01
N ALA A 107 1.17 -10.90 0.01
CA ALA A 107 1.64 -12.09 0.70
C ALA A 107 2.47 -11.78 1.96
N GLY A 108 2.68 -10.50 2.24
CA GLY A 108 3.57 -10.00 3.30
C GLY A 108 4.99 -9.74 2.78
N ASP A 109 5.75 -8.90 3.49
CA ASP A 109 7.18 -8.61 3.23
C ASP A 109 7.50 -8.24 1.76
N GLY A 110 6.61 -7.49 1.11
CA GLY A 110 6.78 -7.07 -0.29
C GLY A 110 6.51 -8.12 -1.35
N GLU A 111 6.03 -9.28 -0.93
CA GLU A 111 5.66 -10.37 -1.82
C GLU A 111 4.17 -10.31 -2.14
N PHE A 112 3.81 -10.90 -3.28
CA PHE A 112 2.45 -10.94 -3.79
C PHE A 112 2.04 -12.35 -4.17
N TYR A 113 0.77 -12.67 -4.02
CA TYR A 113 0.13 -13.75 -4.77
C TYR A 113 -0.38 -13.19 -6.09
N LEU A 114 -0.24 -13.95 -7.16
CA LEU A 114 -0.95 -13.74 -8.42
C LEU A 114 -2.10 -14.74 -8.48
N VAL A 115 -3.34 -14.25 -8.63
CA VAL A 115 -4.56 -15.07 -8.53
C VAL A 115 -5.34 -14.98 -9.83
N ALA A 116 -5.64 -16.12 -10.44
CA ALA A 116 -6.47 -16.17 -11.64
C ALA A 116 -7.93 -15.82 -11.32
N ARG A 117 -8.52 -14.93 -12.13
CA ARG A 117 -9.87 -14.39 -11.91
C ARG A 117 -10.95 -15.47 -11.92
N HIS A 118 -10.93 -16.37 -12.91
CA HIS A 118 -11.98 -17.37 -13.08
C HIS A 118 -11.94 -18.43 -11.98
N SER A 119 -10.76 -18.97 -11.66
CA SER A 119 -10.61 -20.09 -10.74
C SER A 119 -10.37 -19.69 -9.28
N GLN A 120 -10.00 -18.43 -9.02
CA GLN A 120 -9.56 -17.93 -7.71
C GLN A 120 -8.31 -18.65 -7.16
N LYS A 121 -7.56 -19.34 -8.03
CA LYS A 121 -6.35 -20.10 -7.66
C LYS A 121 -5.09 -19.27 -7.88
N ARG A 122 -4.06 -19.59 -7.09
CA ARG A 122 -2.78 -18.87 -7.08
C ARG A 122 -1.83 -19.47 -8.09
N ILE A 123 -1.00 -18.61 -8.67
CA ILE A 123 0.03 -19.01 -9.63
C ILE A 123 1.35 -19.24 -8.90
N GLY A 124 1.95 -20.41 -9.11
CA GLY A 124 3.19 -20.79 -8.46
C GLY A 124 3.89 -21.95 -9.14
N VAL A 125 5.02 -22.38 -8.58
CA VAL A 125 5.83 -23.47 -9.17
C VAL A 125 5.45 -24.81 -8.58
N LYS A 126 5.15 -25.79 -9.45
CA LYS A 126 4.71 -27.11 -9.04
C LYS A 126 5.72 -27.78 -8.11
N GLY A 127 5.24 -28.24 -6.95
CA GLY A 127 6.04 -28.96 -5.95
C GLY A 127 7.21 -28.15 -5.37
N ALA A 128 7.17 -26.80 -5.44
CA ALA A 128 8.25 -25.92 -5.02
C ALA A 128 9.62 -26.26 -5.65
N SER A 129 9.63 -26.84 -6.86
CA SER A 129 10.88 -27.17 -7.56
C SER A 129 11.75 -25.92 -7.75
N LYS A 130 13.05 -26.09 -7.53
CA LYS A 130 14.07 -25.08 -7.80
C LYS A 130 14.76 -25.30 -9.14
N ASP A 131 14.35 -26.30 -9.92
CA ASP A 131 14.96 -26.61 -11.21
C ASP A 131 14.54 -25.61 -12.28
N ASP A 132 15.36 -25.52 -13.32
CA ASP A 132 14.98 -24.83 -14.55
C ASP A 132 13.92 -25.63 -15.31
N SER A 133 13.04 -24.93 -16.02
CA SER A 133 11.92 -25.52 -16.76
C SER A 133 10.87 -26.22 -15.89
N ALA A 134 10.88 -25.96 -14.58
CA ALA A 134 9.82 -26.39 -13.69
C ALA A 134 8.47 -25.76 -14.09
N ALA A 135 7.40 -26.56 -14.00
CA ALA A 135 6.06 -26.16 -14.40
C ALA A 135 5.52 -25.06 -13.49
N VAL A 136 4.95 -24.01 -14.11
CA VAL A 136 4.19 -22.97 -13.43
C VAL A 136 2.72 -23.34 -13.52
N VAL A 137 2.05 -23.44 -12.38
CA VAL A 137 0.69 -23.99 -12.28
C VAL A 137 -0.22 -23.08 -11.48
N GLN A 138 -1.53 -23.24 -11.67
CA GLN A 138 -2.50 -22.77 -10.68
C GLN A 138 -2.71 -23.83 -9.59
N HIS A 139 -2.90 -23.38 -8.35
CA HIS A 139 -3.23 -24.26 -7.23
C HIS A 139 -4.00 -23.53 -6.13
N ASN A 140 -4.76 -24.28 -5.34
CA ASN A 140 -5.39 -23.78 -4.10
C ASN A 140 -4.47 -23.84 -2.86
N ASP A 141 -3.13 -23.81 -3.02
CA ASP A 141 -2.20 -23.78 -1.88
C ASP A 141 -1.68 -22.37 -1.68
N GLY A 142 -2.12 -21.75 -0.59
CA GLY A 142 -1.89 -20.35 -0.32
C GLY A 142 -0.77 -20.02 0.66
N ALA A 143 -0.25 -21.00 1.39
CA ALA A 143 0.76 -20.72 2.43
C ALA A 143 2.20 -20.87 1.91
N ALA A 144 2.38 -21.71 0.90
CA ALA A 144 3.70 -22.15 0.46
C ALA A 144 4.44 -21.05 -0.34
N SER A 145 5.74 -20.90 -0.06
CA SER A 145 6.59 -19.83 -0.60
C SER A 145 6.76 -19.88 -2.12
N ASN A 146 6.44 -21.01 -2.76
CA ASN A 146 6.47 -21.19 -4.23
C ASN A 146 5.29 -20.53 -4.97
N PHE A 147 4.31 -20.00 -4.24
CA PHE A 147 3.22 -19.17 -4.77
C PHE A 147 3.40 -17.68 -4.45
N ARG A 148 4.45 -17.32 -3.71
CA ARG A 148 4.79 -15.94 -3.41
C ARG A 148 5.72 -15.39 -4.49
N LEU A 149 5.41 -14.19 -4.94
CA LEU A 149 6.03 -13.56 -6.09
C LEU A 149 6.60 -12.20 -5.72
N ARG A 150 7.71 -11.83 -6.34
CA ARG A 150 8.24 -10.46 -6.34
C ARG A 150 8.19 -9.92 -7.76
N PHE A 151 7.65 -8.71 -7.93
CA PHE A 151 7.58 -8.01 -9.20
C PHE A 151 8.66 -6.95 -9.23
N VAL A 152 9.65 -7.09 -10.11
CA VAL A 152 10.84 -6.23 -10.16
C VAL A 152 10.91 -5.60 -11.55
N ALA A 153 10.97 -4.28 -11.63
CA ALA A 153 11.01 -3.60 -12.93
C ALA A 153 12.30 -3.93 -13.70
N ASP A 154 12.24 -3.90 -15.03
CA ASP A 154 13.41 -4.13 -15.87
C ASP A 154 14.51 -3.09 -15.58
N GLY A 155 15.76 -3.56 -15.47
CA GLY A 155 16.89 -2.74 -15.01
C GLY A 155 17.04 -2.61 -13.48
N GLU A 156 16.08 -3.11 -12.69
CA GLU A 156 16.20 -3.12 -11.22
C GLU A 156 16.79 -4.44 -10.69
N SER A 157 17.50 -4.37 -9.55
CA SER A 157 18.02 -5.57 -8.88
C SER A 157 16.89 -6.40 -8.30
N LYS A 158 16.96 -7.73 -8.44
CA LYS A 158 16.01 -8.66 -7.79
C LYS A 158 16.09 -8.69 -6.26
N ASP A 159 17.19 -8.19 -5.71
CA ASP A 159 17.42 -8.04 -4.29
C ASP A 159 16.99 -6.65 -3.79
N ARG A 160 16.49 -5.79 -4.69
CA ARG A 160 15.89 -4.50 -4.35
C ARG A 160 14.53 -4.75 -3.67
N PRO A 161 14.29 -4.26 -2.45
CA PRO A 161 12.95 -4.22 -1.88
C PRO A 161 12.05 -3.31 -2.72
N SER A 162 10.76 -3.60 -2.82
CA SER A 162 9.83 -2.70 -3.51
C SER A 162 9.92 -1.30 -2.89
N ASP A 163 9.67 -0.24 -3.68
CA ASP A 163 9.75 1.14 -3.18
C ASP A 163 8.83 1.35 -1.97
N ARG A 164 7.72 0.62 -1.89
CA ARG A 164 6.79 0.64 -0.76
C ARG A 164 7.37 -0.02 0.49
N ASP A 165 7.89 -1.25 0.38
CA ASP A 165 8.47 -1.94 1.55
C ASP A 165 9.72 -1.25 2.05
N PHE A 166 10.54 -0.75 1.11
CA PHE A 166 11.68 0.07 1.43
C PHE A 166 11.27 1.27 2.28
N MET A 167 10.21 1.98 1.87
CA MET A 167 9.71 3.13 2.61
C MET A 167 9.10 2.78 3.96
N ILE A 168 8.34 1.69 4.06
CA ILE A 168 7.80 1.20 5.33
C ILE A 168 8.95 0.89 6.30
N ASP A 169 9.91 0.07 5.87
CA ASP A 169 11.05 -0.35 6.68
C ASP A 169 11.94 0.84 7.08
N THR A 170 12.25 1.73 6.13
CA THR A 170 13.05 2.94 6.38
C THR A 170 12.33 3.87 7.37
N ASN A 171 11.01 4.07 7.23
CA ASN A 171 10.24 4.89 8.17
C ASN A 171 10.16 4.26 9.56
N GLU A 172 9.94 2.95 9.67
CA GLU A 172 9.95 2.23 10.96
C GLU A 172 11.31 2.34 11.64
N LYS A 173 12.41 2.14 10.91
CA LYS A 173 13.77 2.31 11.42
C LYS A 173 14.06 3.76 11.80
N MET A 174 13.61 4.75 11.02
CA MET A 174 13.76 6.17 11.36
C MET A 174 12.98 6.52 12.63
N ARG A 175 11.78 5.97 12.81
CA ARG A 175 11.00 6.13 14.05
C ARG A 175 11.76 5.55 15.23
N ALA A 176 12.16 4.28 15.14
CA ALA A 176 12.92 3.60 16.19
C ALA A 176 14.20 4.39 16.56
N LEU A 177 14.86 4.96 15.56
CA LEU A 177 16.04 5.76 15.76
C LEU A 177 15.75 7.12 16.40
N ILE A 178 14.70 7.84 16.01
CA ILE A 178 14.30 9.08 16.70
C ILE A 178 14.00 8.79 18.17
N ILE A 179 13.36 7.65 18.47
CA ILE A 179 13.11 7.19 19.84
C ILE A 179 14.43 6.89 20.58
N ALA A 180 15.39 6.24 19.92
CA ALA A 180 16.70 5.98 20.49
C ALA A 180 17.49 7.28 20.74
N VAL A 181 17.52 8.20 19.77
CA VAL A 181 18.16 9.52 19.83
C VAL A 181 17.56 10.37 20.94
N ALA A 182 16.26 10.28 21.20
CA ALA A 182 15.59 10.93 22.33
C ALA A 182 16.13 10.45 23.70
N GLY A 183 16.99 9.43 23.76
CA GLY A 183 17.84 9.12 24.92
C GLY A 183 17.22 8.16 25.93
N LYS A 184 16.47 7.15 25.48
CA LYS A 184 15.73 6.23 26.38
C LYS A 184 16.07 4.74 26.25
N VAL A 185 17.11 4.41 25.47
CA VAL A 185 17.72 3.06 25.42
C VAL A 185 19.22 3.20 25.68
N PRO A 186 19.86 2.30 26.47
CA PRO A 186 21.29 2.32 26.63
C PRO A 186 22.00 1.85 25.35
N THR A 187 23.04 2.59 24.98
CA THR A 187 24.31 2.17 24.35
C THR A 187 24.53 2.22 22.82
N VAL A 188 25.79 2.61 22.53
CA VAL A 188 26.64 2.50 21.32
C VAL A 188 26.40 3.52 20.18
N GLY A 189 27.22 4.56 20.11
CA GLY A 189 27.38 5.43 18.92
C GLY A 189 26.64 6.79 18.97
N SER A 190 27.03 7.69 18.07
CA SER A 190 26.30 8.95 17.85
C SER A 190 25.01 8.65 17.06
N GLY A 191 23.88 9.28 17.42
CA GLY A 191 22.61 9.04 16.73
C GLY A 191 22.63 9.42 15.24
N LEU A 192 23.55 10.30 14.86
CA LEU A 192 23.82 10.69 13.47
C LEU A 192 24.48 9.59 12.66
N GLN A 193 25.31 8.74 13.28
CA GLN A 193 25.92 7.59 12.62
C GLN A 193 24.85 6.59 12.19
N THR A 194 23.95 6.23 13.10
CA THR A 194 22.85 5.29 12.79
C THR A 194 21.88 5.88 11.76
N LEU A 195 21.66 7.20 11.75
CA LEU A 195 20.81 7.87 10.75
C LEU A 195 21.45 7.79 9.36
N MET A 196 22.77 7.99 9.29
CA MET A 196 23.53 7.88 8.06
C MET A 196 23.50 6.44 7.53
N GLU A 197 23.83 5.44 8.35
CA GLU A 197 23.81 4.02 7.94
C GLU A 197 22.41 3.57 7.48
N LEU A 198 21.35 4.12 8.09
CA LEU A 198 19.98 3.82 7.70
C LEU A 198 19.61 4.40 6.33
N LEU A 199 19.90 5.68 6.11
CA LEU A 199 19.54 6.40 4.89
C LEU A 199 20.53 6.15 3.74
N TRP A 200 21.73 5.67 4.05
CA TRP A 200 22.80 5.32 3.10
C TRP A 200 23.44 3.97 3.45
N PRO A 201 22.71 2.85 3.27
CA PRO A 201 23.16 1.52 3.72
C PRO A 201 24.35 0.93 2.93
N GLN A 202 24.74 1.49 1.78
CA GLN A 202 25.96 1.11 1.04
C GLN A 202 26.70 2.32 0.44
N GLN A 203 28.03 2.19 0.25
CA GLN A 203 28.92 3.25 -0.23
C GLN A 203 28.60 3.76 -1.65
N ASP A 204 27.87 2.99 -2.48
CA ASP A 204 27.43 3.34 -3.84
C ASP A 204 25.90 3.61 -3.93
N ALA A 205 25.19 3.65 -2.80
CA ALA A 205 23.72 3.60 -2.74
C ALA A 205 23.02 4.94 -2.45
N SER A 206 23.74 6.07 -2.41
CA SER A 206 23.12 7.38 -2.15
C SER A 206 22.01 7.68 -3.15
N THR A 207 22.28 7.57 -4.44
CA THR A 207 21.26 7.77 -5.48
C THR A 207 20.08 6.80 -5.34
N ARG A 208 20.33 5.54 -4.99
CA ARG A 208 19.29 4.50 -4.93
C ARG A 208 18.25 4.75 -3.85
N VAL A 209 18.66 4.97 -2.59
CA VAL A 209 17.69 5.22 -1.51
C VAL A 209 16.83 6.44 -1.81
N TRP A 210 17.47 7.52 -2.27
CA TRP A 210 16.77 8.76 -2.56
C TRP A 210 15.87 8.67 -3.79
N ASP A 211 16.24 7.89 -4.81
CA ASP A 211 15.39 7.58 -5.95
C ASP A 211 14.16 6.78 -5.54
N GLN A 212 14.29 5.82 -4.61
CA GLN A 212 13.15 5.05 -4.08
C GLN A 212 12.20 5.91 -3.25
N MET A 213 12.74 6.77 -2.36
CA MET A 213 11.93 7.74 -1.62
C MET A 213 11.17 8.66 -2.57
N LYS A 214 11.85 9.16 -3.61
CA LYS A 214 11.26 10.01 -4.64
C LYS A 214 10.18 9.28 -5.43
N SER A 215 10.38 8.03 -5.82
CA SER A 215 9.39 7.22 -6.54
C SER A 215 8.14 6.97 -5.70
N TYR A 216 8.29 6.51 -4.46
CA TYR A 216 7.16 6.27 -3.55
C TYR A 216 6.37 7.56 -3.29
N VAL A 217 7.05 8.65 -2.96
CA VAL A 217 6.37 9.92 -2.66
C VAL A 217 5.73 10.50 -3.93
N LYS A 218 6.35 10.34 -5.11
CA LYS A 218 5.69 10.69 -6.38
C LYS A 218 4.41 9.91 -6.61
N GLU A 219 4.35 8.63 -6.24
CA GLU A 219 3.12 7.85 -6.35
C GLU A 219 2.04 8.31 -5.37
N LEU A 220 2.44 8.63 -4.14
CA LEU A 220 1.54 8.98 -3.04
C LEU A 220 0.98 10.40 -3.15
N VAL A 221 1.86 11.39 -3.39
CA VAL A 221 1.52 12.82 -3.42
C VAL A 221 1.72 13.43 -4.82
N ARG A 222 1.29 12.69 -5.85
CA ARG A 222 1.33 13.08 -7.28
C ARG A 222 0.91 14.54 -7.48
N GLU A 223 1.38 15.18 -8.55
CA GLU A 223 1.00 16.54 -8.96
C GLU A 223 1.22 17.67 -7.93
N MET A 224 1.46 17.37 -6.66
CA MET A 224 1.76 18.33 -5.59
C MET A 224 3.25 18.66 -5.51
N ILE A 225 4.10 17.81 -6.08
CA ILE A 225 5.55 17.94 -5.99
C ILE A 225 6.08 18.89 -7.08
N ALA A 226 6.91 19.85 -6.69
CA ALA A 226 7.66 20.68 -7.62
C ALA A 226 8.91 19.92 -8.10
N LEU A 227 8.81 19.22 -9.24
CA LEU A 227 9.90 18.38 -9.78
C LEU A 227 11.23 19.13 -9.98
N GLU A 228 11.18 20.44 -10.24
CA GLU A 228 12.35 21.31 -10.37
C GLU A 228 13.15 21.41 -9.05
N ARG A 229 12.48 21.56 -7.90
CA ARG A 229 13.12 21.61 -6.57
C ARG A 229 13.86 20.31 -6.25
N LEU A 230 13.36 19.18 -6.75
CA LEU A 230 13.98 17.87 -6.53
C LEU A 230 15.32 17.72 -7.26
N LYS A 231 15.53 18.45 -8.36
CA LYS A 231 16.76 18.33 -9.17
C LYS A 231 17.93 19.05 -8.49
N ASP A 232 17.67 20.19 -7.86
CA ASP A 232 18.71 20.93 -7.14
C ASP A 232 19.04 20.25 -5.82
N LEU A 233 18.01 19.74 -5.13
CA LEU A 233 18.19 19.04 -3.85
C LEU A 233 19.05 17.78 -3.97
N SER A 234 18.99 17.04 -5.09
CA SER A 234 19.81 15.82 -5.25
C SER A 234 21.31 16.09 -5.22
N LYS A 235 21.75 17.28 -5.66
CA LYS A 235 23.17 17.67 -5.59
C LYS A 235 23.61 18.01 -4.18
N GLU A 236 22.77 18.75 -3.44
CA GLU A 236 23.05 19.10 -2.04
C GLU A 236 23.08 17.87 -1.13
N LEU A 237 22.30 16.83 -1.46
CA LEU A 237 22.29 15.54 -0.74
C LEU A 237 23.64 14.84 -0.71
N GLU A 238 24.42 14.90 -1.79
CA GLU A 238 25.78 14.34 -1.83
C GLU A 238 26.69 15.06 -0.84
N GLY A 239 26.58 16.38 -0.75
CA GLY A 239 27.32 17.20 0.21
C GLY A 239 26.96 16.90 1.66
N ILE A 240 25.67 16.72 1.97
CA ILE A 240 25.20 16.31 3.30
C ILE A 240 25.74 14.92 3.65
N HIS A 241 25.65 13.96 2.72
CA HIS A 241 26.15 12.60 2.91
C HIS A 241 27.65 12.59 3.21
N SER A 242 28.45 13.30 2.41
CA SER A 242 29.89 13.43 2.63
C SER A 242 30.19 14.03 3.99
N SER A 243 29.50 15.12 4.36
CA SER A 243 29.70 15.79 5.65
C SER A 243 29.32 14.90 6.85
N LEU A 244 28.27 14.08 6.72
CA LEU A 244 27.90 13.08 7.72
C LEU A 244 28.96 11.98 7.82
N ALA A 245 29.46 11.47 6.69
CA ALA A 245 30.50 10.45 6.67
C ALA A 245 31.78 10.93 7.38
N ASP A 246 32.25 12.14 7.03
CA ASP A 246 33.44 12.76 7.65
C ASP A 246 33.24 13.04 9.15
N TYR A 247 32.01 13.35 9.57
CA TYR A 247 31.69 13.51 10.99
C TYR A 247 31.74 12.16 11.71
N ASN A 248 31.27 11.07 11.09
CA ASN A 248 31.10 9.78 11.76
C ASN A 248 32.39 8.95 11.87
N THR A 249 33.38 9.17 11.01
CA THR A 249 34.66 8.43 11.03
C THR A 249 35.64 8.87 12.11
N GLU A 250 35.41 10.05 12.71
CA GLU A 250 36.36 10.70 13.61
C GLU A 250 35.96 10.62 15.08
N ASN A 251 36.97 10.55 15.97
CA ASN A 251 36.78 10.56 17.42
C ASN A 251 36.39 11.96 17.93
N TYR A 252 35.66 12.02 19.05
CA TYR A 252 35.38 13.27 19.75
C TYR A 252 36.69 13.98 20.19
N GLY A 253 36.65 15.31 20.24
CA GLY A 253 37.79 16.15 20.64
C GLY A 253 38.84 16.43 19.55
N THR A 254 38.78 15.81 18.36
CA THR A 254 39.72 16.09 17.27
C THR A 254 39.35 17.38 16.50
N GLU A 255 40.34 18.06 15.93
CA GLU A 255 40.08 19.22 15.05
C GLU A 255 39.27 18.84 13.80
N ILE A 256 39.43 17.60 13.33
CA ILE A 256 38.67 17.08 12.20
C ILE A 256 37.19 16.95 12.59
N LYS A 257 36.85 16.41 13.77
CA LYS A 257 35.47 16.31 14.28
C LYS A 257 34.80 17.68 14.38
N LYS A 258 35.54 18.69 14.85
CA LYS A 258 35.05 20.08 14.94
C LYS A 258 34.72 20.65 13.55
N THR A 259 35.66 20.48 12.63
CA THR A 259 35.56 21.01 11.26
C THR A 259 34.45 20.31 10.49
N SER A 260 34.35 18.98 10.58
CA SER A 260 33.31 18.19 9.90
C SER A 260 31.92 18.47 10.46
N PHE A 261 31.76 18.63 11.78
CA PHE A 261 30.47 19.02 12.36
C PHE A 261 30.03 20.44 11.93
N GLY A 262 30.97 21.39 11.87
CA GLY A 262 30.71 22.73 11.32
C GLY A 262 30.33 22.70 9.83
N GLY A 263 31.01 21.85 9.05
CA GLY A 263 30.68 21.56 7.65
C GLY A 263 29.27 21.00 7.49
N LEU A 264 28.90 20.02 8.30
CA LEU A 264 27.55 19.42 8.32
C LEU A 264 26.47 20.46 8.65
N LEU A 265 26.67 21.28 9.69
CA LEU A 265 25.73 22.36 10.02
C LEU A 265 25.54 23.34 8.85
N THR A 266 26.63 23.66 8.14
CA THR A 266 26.63 24.56 6.99
C THR A 266 25.91 23.94 5.80
N ALA A 267 26.23 22.68 5.45
CA ALA A 267 25.57 21.95 4.36
C ALA A 267 24.06 21.86 4.58
N LEU A 268 23.63 21.52 5.80
CA LEU A 268 22.21 21.46 6.16
C LEU A 268 21.52 22.83 6.12
N ASN A 269 22.22 23.92 6.46
CA ASN A 269 21.68 25.28 6.32
C ASN A 269 21.46 25.66 4.85
N ILE A 270 22.41 25.31 3.98
CA ILE A 270 22.34 25.59 2.53
C ILE A 270 21.22 24.77 1.88
N ALA A 271 21.06 23.51 2.29
CA ALA A 271 20.04 22.62 1.75
C ALA A 271 18.61 22.93 2.25
N GLU A 272 18.47 23.53 3.44
CA GLU A 272 17.17 23.75 4.10
C GLU A 272 16.08 24.36 3.18
N PRO A 273 16.33 25.44 2.42
CA PRO A 273 15.32 26.04 1.53
C PRO A 273 14.80 25.10 0.43
N TYR A 274 15.53 24.04 0.09
CA TYR A 274 15.15 23.09 -0.95
C TYR A 274 14.25 21.96 -0.44
N PHE A 275 14.36 21.63 0.86
CA PHE A 275 13.54 20.58 1.47
C PHE A 275 12.53 21.10 2.51
N PHE A 276 12.59 22.38 2.88
CA PHE A 276 11.68 23.02 3.82
C PHE A 276 11.19 24.37 3.29
N ASP A 277 9.88 24.48 3.13
CA ASP A 277 9.18 25.71 2.75
C ASP A 277 7.94 25.83 3.63
N GLU A 278 7.91 26.83 4.52
CA GLU A 278 6.79 27.03 5.44
C GLU A 278 5.49 27.39 4.71
N ARG A 279 5.59 28.01 3.52
CA ARG A 279 4.43 28.43 2.73
C ARG A 279 3.83 27.23 2.00
N ASP A 280 4.68 26.43 1.37
CA ASP A 280 4.31 25.28 0.54
C ASP A 280 5.07 23.99 0.89
N PRO A 281 4.90 23.45 2.11
CA PRO A 281 5.69 22.31 2.58
C PRO A 281 5.38 21.02 1.80
N GLU A 282 4.20 20.90 1.19
CA GLU A 282 3.81 19.76 0.35
C GLU A 282 4.71 19.60 -0.89
N LYS A 283 5.24 20.71 -1.42
CA LYS A 283 6.07 20.70 -2.63
C LYS A 283 7.43 20.05 -2.42
N ALA A 284 7.90 19.99 -1.17
CA ALA A 284 9.19 19.43 -0.77
C ALA A 284 9.05 18.09 -0.03
N LEU A 285 7.84 17.54 0.04
CA LEU A 285 7.54 16.31 0.80
C LEU A 285 8.52 15.16 0.57
N PRO A 286 8.96 14.83 -0.65
CA PRO A 286 9.83 13.67 -0.89
C PRO A 286 11.05 13.58 0.01
N PHE A 287 11.57 14.72 0.45
CA PHE A 287 12.79 14.79 1.23
C PHE A 287 12.63 15.49 2.57
N PHE A 288 11.54 16.25 2.77
CA PHE A 288 11.34 17.04 3.98
C PHE A 288 11.42 16.20 5.26
N ILE A 289 10.77 15.04 5.30
CA ILE A 289 10.73 14.20 6.52
C ILE A 289 12.10 13.60 6.84
N ALA A 290 12.83 13.12 5.84
CA ALA A 290 14.16 12.54 6.06
C ALA A 290 15.19 13.62 6.43
N LEU A 291 15.32 14.68 5.63
CA LEU A 291 16.28 15.75 5.87
C LEU A 291 15.91 16.61 7.07
N GLY A 292 14.62 16.78 7.34
CA GLY A 292 14.13 17.38 8.56
C GLY A 292 14.58 16.58 9.79
N SER A 293 14.52 15.25 9.74
CA SER A 293 15.00 14.38 10.81
C SER A 293 16.51 14.51 11.02
N ILE A 294 17.32 14.50 9.95
CA ILE A 294 18.78 14.72 10.04
C ILE A 294 19.07 16.08 10.66
N ARG A 295 18.41 17.14 10.17
CA ARG A 295 18.62 18.51 10.67
C ARG A 295 18.32 18.62 12.16
N LEU A 296 17.19 18.09 12.61
CA LEU A 296 16.80 18.12 14.02
C LEU A 296 17.75 17.27 14.88
N ALA A 297 18.17 16.11 14.39
CA ALA A 297 19.17 15.28 15.08
C ALA A 297 20.52 16.00 15.21
N THR A 298 20.99 16.70 14.17
CA THR A 298 22.24 17.49 14.21
C THR A 298 22.15 18.64 15.20
N LEU A 299 21.03 19.38 15.22
CA LEU A 299 20.80 20.44 16.22
C LEU A 299 20.74 19.89 17.65
N ARG A 300 20.19 18.70 17.82
CA ARG A 300 20.16 18.02 19.11
C ARG A 300 21.55 17.54 19.55
N GLU A 301 22.34 16.99 18.63
CA GLU A 301 23.74 16.62 18.87
C GLU A 301 24.53 17.86 19.32
N LEU A 302 24.35 19.01 18.66
CA LEU A 302 24.95 20.28 19.08
C LEU A 302 24.58 20.64 20.52
N CYS A 303 23.32 20.46 20.92
CA CYS A 303 22.87 20.76 22.30
C CYS A 303 23.47 19.81 23.36
N LEU A 304 23.68 18.53 23.03
CA LEU A 304 24.06 17.52 24.03
C LEU A 304 25.55 17.14 24.02
N ARG A 305 26.23 17.35 22.90
CA ARG A 305 27.62 16.91 22.67
C ARG A 305 28.54 18.06 22.33
N TYR A 306 28.14 19.30 22.58
CA TYR A 306 28.96 20.48 22.31
C TYR A 306 30.37 20.34 22.90
N LYS A 307 30.46 19.97 24.18
CA LYS A 307 31.74 19.79 24.89
C LYS A 307 32.59 18.68 24.29
N ASP A 308 31.97 17.58 23.91
CA ASP A 308 32.66 16.43 23.30
C ASP A 308 33.17 16.78 21.90
N ILE A 309 32.43 17.59 21.14
CA ILE A 309 32.80 18.03 19.79
C ILE A 309 33.89 19.10 19.87
N TYR A 310 33.68 20.16 20.63
CA TYR A 310 34.51 21.37 20.61
C TYR A 310 35.59 21.43 21.69
N GLY A 311 35.55 20.54 22.69
CA GLY A 311 36.51 20.47 23.78
C GLY A 311 36.36 21.58 24.83
N LYS A 312 35.24 22.31 24.82
CA LYS A 312 34.94 23.42 25.76
C LYS A 312 33.46 23.47 26.10
N ASP A 313 33.10 24.12 27.19
CA ASP A 313 31.70 24.34 27.56
C ASP A 313 31.01 25.26 26.53
N ASP A 314 29.69 25.11 26.42
CA ASP A 314 28.87 25.84 25.45
C ASP A 314 28.34 27.15 26.04
N ASP A 315 29.02 28.26 25.73
CA ASP A 315 28.60 29.61 26.14
C ASP A 315 27.22 30.00 25.57
N LYS A 316 26.72 29.26 24.56
CA LYS A 316 25.46 29.49 23.85
C LYS A 316 24.45 28.35 24.00
N ALA A 317 24.60 27.50 25.01
CA ALA A 317 23.71 26.34 25.22
C ALA A 317 22.22 26.70 25.19
N ALA A 318 21.84 27.81 25.84
CA ALA A 318 20.46 28.28 25.86
C ALA A 318 19.95 28.73 24.48
N GLU A 319 20.82 29.35 23.66
CA GLU A 319 20.50 29.76 22.30
C GLU A 319 20.35 28.55 21.37
N HIS A 320 21.25 27.57 21.47
CA HIS A 320 21.16 26.32 20.70
C HIS A 320 19.89 25.53 21.04
N LEU A 321 19.55 25.40 22.33
CA LEU A 321 18.32 24.74 22.76
C LEU A 321 17.07 25.49 22.25
N LYS A 322 17.07 26.82 22.34
CA LYS A 322 15.98 27.65 21.80
C LYS A 322 15.82 27.47 20.28
N ALA A 323 16.94 27.43 19.55
CA ALA A 323 16.95 27.21 18.10
C ALA A 323 16.42 25.82 17.72
N LEU A 324 16.83 24.77 18.44
CA LEU A 324 16.29 23.41 18.27
C LEU A 324 14.78 23.37 18.48
N LYS A 325 14.29 23.92 19.60
CA LYS A 325 12.85 23.95 19.91
C LYS A 325 12.04 24.69 18.86
N ALA A 326 12.51 25.86 18.44
CA ALA A 326 11.86 26.64 17.37
C ALA A 326 11.83 25.85 16.05
N LYS A 327 12.91 25.14 15.72
CA LYS A 327 12.98 24.32 14.51
C LYS A 327 12.05 23.12 14.58
N ILE A 328 11.96 22.43 15.72
CA ILE A 328 10.99 21.35 15.95
C ILE A 328 9.56 21.85 15.71
N VAL A 329 9.19 22.99 16.30
CA VAL A 329 7.84 23.58 16.12
C VAL A 329 7.57 23.90 14.66
N ALA A 330 8.51 24.57 13.97
CA ALA A 330 8.36 24.92 12.56
C ALA A 330 8.19 23.69 11.67
N TYR A 331 9.01 22.66 11.90
CA TYR A 331 8.99 21.43 11.11
C TYR A 331 7.73 20.60 11.35
N VAL A 332 7.31 20.43 12.61
CA VAL A 332 6.05 19.74 12.94
C VAL A 332 4.86 20.48 12.33
N THR A 333 4.84 21.81 12.41
CA THR A 333 3.77 22.62 11.81
C THR A 333 3.71 22.44 10.29
N ALA A 334 4.87 22.50 9.62
CA ALA A 334 4.97 22.27 8.18
C ALA A 334 4.55 20.85 7.79
N ALA A 335 4.92 19.83 8.56
CA ALA A 335 4.55 18.45 8.30
C ALA A 335 3.03 18.26 8.41
N ASN A 336 2.40 18.82 9.44
CA ASN A 336 0.94 18.78 9.59
C ASN A 336 0.24 19.51 8.44
N LYS A 337 0.70 20.71 8.09
CA LYS A 337 0.16 21.48 6.96
C LYS A 337 0.31 20.75 5.62
N ALA A 338 1.44 20.11 5.38
CA ALA A 338 1.65 19.31 4.18
C ALA A 338 0.72 18.10 4.13
N ARG A 339 0.51 17.43 5.27
CA ARG A 339 -0.43 16.32 5.40
C ARG A 339 -1.87 16.78 5.11
N GLU A 340 -2.29 17.91 5.67
CA GLU A 340 -3.62 18.49 5.43
C GLU A 340 -3.83 18.81 3.94
N ARG A 341 -2.87 19.49 3.31
CA ARG A 341 -2.93 19.80 1.87
C ARG A 341 -2.97 18.55 1.00
N ALA A 342 -2.25 17.50 1.39
CA ALA A 342 -2.29 16.21 0.72
C ALA A 342 -3.69 15.58 0.79
N MET A 343 -4.34 15.62 1.96
CA MET A 343 -5.71 15.12 2.13
C MET A 343 -6.72 15.92 1.29
N ASP A 344 -6.60 17.25 1.27
CA ASP A 344 -7.45 18.13 0.45
C ASP A 344 -7.27 17.87 -1.05
N TRP A 345 -6.03 17.68 -1.49
CA TRP A 345 -5.72 17.32 -2.87
C TRP A 345 -6.36 15.98 -3.24
N ARG A 346 -6.29 14.98 -2.36
CA ARG A 346 -6.85 13.64 -2.60
C ARG A 346 -8.37 13.69 -2.84
N LEU A 347 -9.10 14.51 -2.07
CA LEU A 347 -10.54 14.70 -2.26
C LEU A 347 -10.89 15.31 -3.62
N LYS A 348 -10.07 16.24 -4.12
CA LYS A 348 -10.30 16.89 -5.44
C LYS A 348 -10.24 15.92 -6.62
N LYS A 349 -9.68 14.72 -6.43
CA LYS A 349 -9.66 13.65 -7.44
C LYS A 349 -10.99 12.89 -7.56
N ILE A 350 -11.89 13.09 -6.60
CA ILE A 350 -13.19 12.41 -6.54
C ILE A 350 -14.28 13.36 -7.01
N ARG A 351 -14.97 12.97 -8.09
CA ARG A 351 -16.01 13.79 -8.71
C ARG A 351 -17.23 12.97 -9.10
N ILE A 352 -18.33 13.68 -9.35
CA ILE A 352 -19.48 13.12 -10.04
C ILE A 352 -19.33 13.45 -11.52
N ASP A 353 -19.40 12.43 -12.35
CA ASP A 353 -19.43 12.50 -13.80
C ASP A 353 -20.86 12.29 -14.31
N HIS A 354 -21.27 13.07 -15.31
CA HIS A 354 -22.58 12.93 -15.95
C HIS A 354 -22.43 12.99 -17.47
N THR A 355 -23.03 12.00 -18.15
CA THR A 355 -23.15 11.98 -19.61
C THR A 355 -24.58 11.65 -20.00
N SER A 356 -25.01 12.16 -21.14
CA SER A 356 -26.33 11.87 -21.73
C SER A 356 -26.18 11.55 -23.21
N GLU A 357 -26.82 10.47 -23.66
CA GLU A 357 -26.75 10.00 -25.04
C GLU A 357 -28.16 9.76 -25.59
N ARG A 358 -28.44 10.29 -26.79
CA ARG A 358 -29.78 10.24 -27.39
C ARG A 358 -29.91 9.03 -28.32
N PHE A 359 -30.93 8.21 -28.08
CA PHE A 359 -31.32 7.06 -28.88
C PHE A 359 -32.75 7.23 -29.38
N GLY A 360 -32.90 7.86 -30.55
CA GLY A 360 -34.20 8.15 -31.14
C GLY A 360 -35.04 9.11 -30.28
N ILE A 361 -36.15 8.60 -29.75
CA ILE A 361 -37.06 9.34 -28.85
C ILE A 361 -36.63 9.28 -27.38
N SER A 362 -35.62 8.49 -27.05
CA SER A 362 -35.17 8.28 -25.69
C SER A 362 -33.78 8.86 -25.44
N THR A 363 -33.49 9.22 -24.20
CA THR A 363 -32.18 9.68 -23.72
C THR A 363 -31.70 8.77 -22.60
N LEU A 364 -30.52 8.18 -22.76
CA LEU A 364 -29.82 7.46 -21.72
C LEU A 364 -28.98 8.44 -20.91
N HIS A 365 -29.29 8.58 -19.63
CA HIS A 365 -28.52 9.37 -18.68
C HIS A 365 -27.61 8.45 -17.86
N ARG A 366 -26.32 8.77 -17.78
CA ARG A 366 -25.33 8.04 -16.98
C ARG A 366 -24.69 8.98 -15.97
N TRP A 367 -24.79 8.62 -14.71
CA TRP A 367 -24.16 9.31 -13.58
C TRP A 367 -23.15 8.38 -12.93
N ALA A 368 -21.98 8.87 -12.54
CA ALA A 368 -21.01 8.05 -11.84
C ALA A 368 -20.21 8.84 -10.80
N VAL A 369 -19.85 8.20 -9.71
CA VAL A 369 -18.73 8.62 -8.89
C VAL A 369 -17.46 8.09 -9.56
N VAL A 370 -16.53 8.99 -9.86
CA VAL A 370 -15.26 8.69 -10.51
C VAL A 370 -14.12 9.22 -9.63
N ASP A 371 -13.04 8.46 -9.58
CA ASP A 371 -11.82 8.84 -8.90
C ASP A 371 -10.65 8.82 -9.89
N ASP A 372 -10.19 10.01 -10.27
CA ASP A 372 -9.11 10.15 -11.25
C ASP A 372 -7.73 9.75 -10.66
N TYR A 373 -7.63 9.52 -9.34
CA TYR A 373 -6.39 9.05 -8.69
C TYR A 373 -6.09 7.57 -9.00
N ASN A 374 -7.13 6.73 -8.96
CA ASN A 374 -7.01 5.28 -9.06
C ASN A 374 -7.87 4.63 -10.15
N GLY A 375 -8.65 5.41 -10.89
CA GLY A 375 -9.54 4.91 -11.94
C GLY A 375 -10.81 4.25 -11.43
N PHE A 376 -11.16 4.41 -10.15
CA PHE A 376 -12.43 3.92 -9.61
C PHE A 376 -13.62 4.55 -10.35
N ARG A 377 -14.64 3.74 -10.64
CA ARG A 377 -15.88 4.20 -11.24
C ARG A 377 -17.08 3.41 -10.72
N ARG A 378 -18.03 4.09 -10.09
CA ARG A 378 -19.32 3.51 -9.71
C ARG A 378 -20.43 4.30 -10.39
N GLY A 379 -21.10 3.68 -11.36
CA GLY A 379 -22.09 4.34 -12.21
C GLY A 379 -23.51 3.77 -12.07
N TRP A 380 -24.48 4.65 -12.29
CA TRP A 380 -25.90 4.38 -12.40
C TRP A 380 -26.43 5.01 -13.69
N GLU A 381 -27.45 4.41 -14.28
CA GLU A 381 -28.03 4.89 -15.52
C GLU A 381 -29.54 4.72 -15.53
N TYR A 382 -30.22 5.58 -16.28
CA TYR A 382 -31.65 5.45 -16.56
C TYR A 382 -31.96 5.98 -17.96
N ASN A 383 -33.02 5.47 -18.55
CA ASN A 383 -33.60 5.96 -19.79
C ASN A 383 -34.85 6.80 -19.48
N ASP A 384 -34.92 8.02 -20.00
CA ASP A 384 -35.99 8.99 -19.71
C ASP A 384 -37.41 8.51 -20.09
N THR A 385 -37.53 7.56 -21.01
CA THR A 385 -38.81 7.03 -21.50
C THR A 385 -39.13 5.62 -20.99
N THR A 386 -38.14 4.79 -20.68
CA THR A 386 -38.36 3.37 -20.32
C THR A 386 -38.04 3.01 -18.88
N SER A 387 -37.34 3.87 -18.14
CA SER A 387 -37.02 3.60 -16.73
C SER A 387 -38.05 4.23 -15.80
N GLU A 388 -38.60 3.41 -14.91
CA GLU A 388 -39.47 3.88 -13.82
C GLU A 388 -38.67 4.67 -12.78
N ASP A 389 -37.44 4.25 -12.49
CA ASP A 389 -36.52 4.91 -11.57
C ASP A 389 -35.55 5.83 -12.33
N LYS A 390 -35.66 7.14 -12.08
CA LYS A 390 -34.77 8.18 -12.63
C LYS A 390 -33.75 8.70 -11.61
N GLY A 391 -33.48 7.92 -10.56
CA GLY A 391 -32.69 8.29 -9.39
C GLY A 391 -31.17 8.27 -9.56
N ALA A 392 -30.62 8.06 -10.77
CA ALA A 392 -29.17 7.90 -10.97
C ALA A 392 -28.33 9.06 -10.42
N GLU A 393 -28.80 10.31 -10.55
CA GLU A 393 -28.15 11.48 -9.95
C GLU A 393 -28.15 11.41 -8.42
N SER A 394 -29.29 11.06 -7.82
CA SER A 394 -29.43 10.92 -6.36
C SER A 394 -28.51 9.82 -5.82
N TYR A 395 -28.33 8.72 -6.56
CA TYR A 395 -27.41 7.65 -6.19
C TYR A 395 -25.97 8.10 -6.23
N ALA A 396 -25.56 8.81 -7.27
CA ALA A 396 -24.21 9.37 -7.34
C ALA A 396 -23.95 10.36 -6.20
N LYS A 397 -24.92 11.22 -5.87
CA LYS A 397 -24.85 12.18 -4.76
C LYS A 397 -24.79 11.50 -3.39
N THR A 398 -25.46 10.36 -3.22
CA THR A 398 -25.42 9.56 -1.98
C THR A 398 -24.10 8.81 -1.85
N ALA A 399 -23.61 8.25 -2.96
CA ALA A 399 -22.41 7.42 -2.97
C ALA A 399 -21.11 8.22 -2.83
N LYS A 400 -21.05 9.45 -3.36
CA LYS A 400 -19.84 10.29 -3.32
C LYS A 400 -19.28 10.47 -1.90
N PRO A 401 -20.03 11.00 -0.91
CA PRO A 401 -19.48 11.22 0.43
C PRO A 401 -19.09 9.91 1.14
N ILE A 402 -19.78 8.81 0.83
CA ILE A 402 -19.44 7.47 1.35
C ILE A 402 -18.06 7.06 0.82
N TYR A 403 -17.85 7.17 -0.49
CA TYR A 403 -16.57 6.83 -1.11
C TYR A 403 -15.44 7.80 -0.71
N GLU A 404 -15.74 9.09 -0.52
CA GLU A 404 -14.76 10.07 -0.01
C GLU A 404 -14.24 9.68 1.37
N LYS A 405 -15.12 9.20 2.26
CA LYS A 405 -14.73 8.72 3.59
C LYS A 405 -13.80 7.52 3.52
N GLU A 406 -14.11 6.54 2.67
CA GLU A 406 -13.25 5.38 2.40
C GLU A 406 -11.89 5.81 1.83
N ALA A 407 -11.91 6.60 0.76
CA ALA A 407 -10.70 7.06 0.07
C ALA A 407 -9.77 7.86 0.99
N LEU A 408 -10.33 8.75 1.80
CA LEU A 408 -9.56 9.48 2.80
C LEU A 408 -9.04 8.57 3.91
N SER A 409 -9.79 7.57 4.34
CA SER A 409 -9.34 6.66 5.38
C SER A 409 -8.12 5.85 4.93
N GLN A 410 -8.14 5.33 3.69
CA GLN A 410 -7.00 4.60 3.13
C GLN A 410 -5.81 5.53 2.92
N TYR A 411 -6.03 6.68 2.28
CA TYR A 411 -4.95 7.63 2.00
C TYR A 411 -4.33 8.22 3.28
N SER A 412 -5.15 8.48 4.31
CA SER A 412 -4.66 8.89 5.63
C SER A 412 -3.69 7.86 6.23
N ALA A 413 -3.98 6.57 6.05
CA ALA A 413 -3.14 5.50 6.56
C ALA A 413 -1.81 5.41 5.78
N GLU A 414 -1.85 5.60 4.47
CA GLU A 414 -0.64 5.70 3.64
C GLU A 414 0.25 6.88 4.06
N LEU A 415 -0.36 8.06 4.25
CA LEU A 415 0.34 9.23 4.77
C LEU A 415 0.89 8.97 6.17
N ASP A 416 0.25 8.16 7.00
CA ASP A 416 0.75 7.88 8.34
C ASP A 416 2.06 7.11 8.33
N THR A 417 2.21 6.16 7.41
CA THR A 417 3.47 5.45 7.17
C THR A 417 4.57 6.47 6.88
N PHE A 418 4.32 7.38 5.95
CA PHE A 418 5.28 8.40 5.52
C PHE A 418 5.62 9.45 6.60
N PHE A 419 4.61 10.02 7.27
CA PHE A 419 4.78 11.12 8.22
C PHE A 419 5.18 10.67 9.64
N GLY A 420 5.26 9.37 9.90
CA GLY A 420 5.52 8.88 11.25
C GLY A 420 6.79 9.40 11.93
N PRO A 421 7.96 9.53 11.26
CA PRO A 421 9.13 10.17 11.85
C PRO A 421 8.84 11.59 12.35
N ALA A 422 8.06 12.37 11.60
CA ALA A 422 7.74 13.75 11.98
C ALA A 422 6.87 13.88 13.23
N ARG A 423 6.03 12.87 13.52
CA ARG A 423 5.26 12.81 14.78
C ARG A 423 6.15 12.70 16.00
N LEU A 424 7.32 12.08 15.83
CA LEU A 424 8.26 11.83 16.91
C LEU A 424 9.28 12.97 17.10
N TRP A 425 9.34 13.95 16.19
CA TRP A 425 10.28 15.07 16.29
C TRP A 425 10.18 15.86 17.59
N ARG A 426 9.01 15.88 18.24
CA ARG A 426 8.86 16.53 19.56
C ARG A 426 9.79 15.93 20.63
N TYR A 427 10.10 14.63 20.53
CA TYR A 427 10.97 13.94 21.49
C TYR A 427 12.46 14.21 21.25
N LEU A 428 12.81 14.90 20.16
CA LEU A 428 14.17 15.40 19.94
C LEU A 428 14.48 16.62 20.82
N ASP A 429 13.47 17.30 21.39
CA ASP A 429 13.69 18.27 22.46
C ASP A 429 14.20 17.52 23.72
N PRO A 430 15.45 17.74 24.16
CA PRO A 430 16.02 17.01 25.30
C PRO A 430 15.31 17.30 26.63
N THR A 431 14.43 18.31 26.68
CA THR A 431 13.62 18.62 27.86
C THR A 431 12.31 17.82 27.94
N VAL A 432 11.93 17.10 26.87
CA VAL A 432 10.72 16.27 26.84
C VAL A 432 10.99 14.91 27.48
N THR A 433 10.35 14.65 28.62
CA THR A 433 10.56 13.44 29.43
C THR A 433 9.52 12.34 29.21
N ASP A 434 8.41 12.63 28.51
CA ASP A 434 7.40 11.64 28.14
C ASP A 434 7.90 10.66 27.08
N LYS A 435 7.40 9.42 27.10
CA LYS A 435 7.71 8.41 26.09
C LYS A 435 6.66 8.42 24.98
N PRO A 436 7.06 8.10 23.72
CA PRO A 436 6.13 7.76 22.66
C PRO A 436 5.11 6.74 23.13
N LYS A 437 3.85 6.98 22.78
CA LYS A 437 2.75 6.06 23.07
C LYS A 437 2.39 5.34 21.78
N LYS A 438 1.97 4.08 21.90
CA LYS A 438 1.33 3.39 20.78
C LYS A 438 -0.11 3.86 20.67
N ALA A 439 -0.48 4.31 19.49
CA ALA A 439 -1.85 4.58 19.08
C ALA A 439 -2.35 3.47 18.16
N ILE A 440 -3.61 3.09 18.33
CA ILE A 440 -4.32 2.20 17.42
C ILE A 440 -5.08 3.08 16.44
N THR A 441 -4.82 2.90 15.16
CA THR A 441 -5.54 3.62 14.09
C THR A 441 -6.44 2.65 13.35
N GLU A 442 -7.58 3.15 12.89
CA GLU A 442 -8.54 2.41 12.09
C GLU A 442 -8.53 2.86 10.62
N ILE A 443 -8.68 1.90 9.71
CA ILE A 443 -8.84 2.12 8.27
C ILE A 443 -10.21 1.59 7.86
N LEU A 444 -11.00 2.38 7.14
CA LEU A 444 -12.27 1.97 6.57
C LEU A 444 -12.10 1.61 5.09
N THR A 445 -12.65 0.46 4.70
CA THR A 445 -12.87 0.10 3.30
C THR A 445 -14.32 -0.32 3.06
N GLY A 446 -14.79 -0.19 1.81
CA GLY A 446 -16.19 -0.29 1.45
C GLY A 446 -17.04 0.91 1.90
N PRO A 447 -18.38 0.82 1.81
CA PRO A 447 -19.16 -0.38 1.57
C PRO A 447 -19.12 -0.88 0.11
N VAL A 448 -18.92 -2.18 -0.03
CA VAL A 448 -19.11 -2.95 -1.27
C VAL A 448 -20.54 -3.51 -1.28
N GLY A 449 -21.27 -3.35 -2.38
CA GLY A 449 -22.70 -3.71 -2.48
C GLY A 449 -23.67 -2.51 -2.40
N GLY A 450 -24.89 -2.79 -1.93
CA GLY A 450 -26.06 -1.90 -1.98
C GLY A 450 -26.04 -0.76 -0.96
N LEU A 451 -26.38 0.46 -1.39
CA LEU A 451 -26.26 1.68 -0.57
C LEU A 451 -27.55 2.11 0.17
N LYS A 452 -28.68 1.39 0.01
CA LYS A 452 -30.00 1.85 0.46
C LYS A 452 -30.59 1.08 1.64
N PHE A 453 -29.84 0.16 2.21
CA PHE A 453 -30.34 -0.79 3.21
C PHE A 453 -29.96 -0.37 4.64
N THR A 454 -30.51 -1.06 5.62
CA THR A 454 -30.29 -0.78 7.05
C THR A 454 -28.81 -0.97 7.40
N GLU A 455 -28.17 0.07 7.94
CA GLU A 455 -26.77 -0.01 8.36
C GLU A 455 -26.57 -0.89 9.58
N PHE A 456 -25.45 -1.60 9.62
CA PHE A 456 -24.96 -2.29 10.80
C PHE A 456 -23.47 -2.04 10.99
N GLN A 457 -23.01 -2.17 12.23
CA GLN A 457 -21.59 -2.10 12.59
C GLN A 457 -21.36 -2.89 13.86
N ASP A 458 -20.35 -3.76 13.84
CA ASP A 458 -19.97 -4.53 15.01
C ASP A 458 -19.19 -3.69 16.02
N ASP A 459 -19.33 -4.07 17.29
CA ASP A 459 -18.48 -3.60 18.38
C ASP A 459 -17.77 -4.79 19.05
N PRO A 460 -16.51 -5.05 18.68
CA PRO A 460 -15.73 -6.13 19.27
C PRO A 460 -15.34 -5.89 20.73
N ASN A 461 -15.55 -4.70 21.30
CA ASN A 461 -15.02 -4.33 22.61
C ASN A 461 -13.49 -4.55 22.73
N ASN A 462 -12.75 -4.24 21.66
CA ASN A 462 -11.29 -4.40 21.55
C ASN A 462 -10.80 -5.85 21.52
N GLU A 463 -11.69 -6.84 21.40
CA GLU A 463 -11.35 -8.24 21.21
C GLU A 463 -10.98 -8.56 19.75
N ARG A 464 -10.14 -9.59 19.56
CA ARG A 464 -9.73 -10.06 18.23
C ARG A 464 -10.82 -10.93 17.61
N ILE A 465 -10.89 -10.95 16.27
CA ILE A 465 -11.65 -11.97 15.54
C ILE A 465 -11.04 -13.35 15.80
N THR A 466 -11.88 -14.31 16.19
CA THR A 466 -11.48 -15.70 16.50
C THR A 466 -12.14 -16.72 15.60
N ALA A 467 -13.34 -16.43 15.09
CA ALA A 467 -14.03 -17.28 14.12
C ALA A 467 -14.94 -16.47 13.20
N ILE A 468 -15.31 -17.06 12.06
CA ILE A 468 -16.30 -16.54 11.13
C ILE A 468 -17.33 -17.64 10.84
N ASP A 469 -18.60 -17.30 11.02
CA ASP A 469 -19.73 -18.06 10.49
C ASP A 469 -20.30 -17.35 9.26
N LEU A 470 -20.39 -18.10 8.16
CA LEU A 470 -20.99 -17.66 6.91
C LEU A 470 -22.19 -18.53 6.56
N HIS A 471 -23.28 -17.88 6.21
CA HIS A 471 -24.50 -18.45 5.67
C HIS A 471 -24.59 -18.03 4.21
N ALA A 472 -24.42 -18.97 3.29
CA ALA A 472 -24.24 -18.65 1.88
C ALA A 472 -24.88 -19.66 0.91
N GLY A 473 -25.56 -19.13 -0.11
CA GLY A 473 -26.01 -19.83 -1.32
C GLY A 473 -25.54 -19.10 -2.57
N ASP A 474 -26.50 -18.68 -3.43
CA ASP A 474 -26.24 -17.82 -4.61
C ASP A 474 -25.89 -16.35 -4.23
N HIS A 475 -25.92 -16.07 -2.92
CA HIS A 475 -25.50 -14.82 -2.28
C HIS A 475 -25.15 -15.09 -0.81
N ILE A 476 -24.65 -14.07 -0.12
CA ILE A 476 -24.41 -14.13 1.33
C ILE A 476 -25.73 -13.85 2.05
N ASP A 477 -26.37 -14.92 2.53
CA ASP A 477 -27.58 -14.84 3.36
C ASP A 477 -27.26 -14.21 4.71
N GLY A 478 -26.13 -14.58 5.32
CA GLY A 478 -25.74 -14.04 6.60
C GLY A 478 -24.27 -14.20 6.95
N ILE A 479 -23.78 -13.33 7.84
CA ILE A 479 -22.41 -13.30 8.31
C ILE A 479 -22.37 -12.97 9.80
N GLN A 480 -21.58 -13.73 10.55
CA GLN A 480 -21.37 -13.51 11.98
C GLN A 480 -19.88 -13.69 12.31
N PHE A 481 -19.29 -12.68 12.94
CA PHE A 481 -17.91 -12.73 13.42
C PHE A 481 -17.92 -13.06 14.91
N HIS A 482 -16.93 -13.83 15.37
CA HIS A 482 -16.69 -14.07 16.78
C HIS A 482 -15.53 -13.21 17.25
N TYR A 483 -15.71 -12.55 18.39
CA TYR A 483 -14.74 -11.66 18.99
C TYR A 483 -14.34 -12.21 20.36
N GLY A 484 -13.07 -12.62 20.50
CA GLY A 484 -12.60 -13.36 21.66
C GLY A 484 -13.38 -14.67 21.82
N ASN A 485 -14.07 -14.84 22.94
CA ASN A 485 -14.87 -16.05 23.24
C ASN A 485 -16.37 -15.87 23.00
N LYS A 486 -16.80 -14.81 22.29
CA LYS A 486 -18.21 -14.48 22.11
C LYS A 486 -18.58 -14.30 20.64
N PRO A 487 -19.74 -14.83 20.20
CA PRO A 487 -20.29 -14.46 18.90
C PRO A 487 -20.73 -12.99 18.92
N GLY A 488 -20.43 -12.27 17.84
CA GLY A 488 -21.06 -11.00 17.52
C GLY A 488 -22.49 -11.19 16.97
N PRO A 489 -23.16 -10.11 16.56
CA PRO A 489 -24.46 -10.19 15.90
C PRO A 489 -24.38 -10.98 14.59
N LEU A 490 -25.43 -11.74 14.27
CA LEU A 490 -25.65 -12.25 12.93
C LEU A 490 -26.26 -11.14 12.08
N HIS A 491 -25.59 -10.77 11.00
CA HIS A 491 -26.13 -9.84 10.01
C HIS A 491 -26.71 -10.62 8.84
N GLY A 492 -27.89 -10.25 8.37
CA GLY A 492 -28.69 -11.04 7.44
C GLY A 492 -29.48 -12.15 8.13
N LYS A 493 -29.51 -13.36 7.56
CA LYS A 493 -30.24 -14.53 8.07
C LYS A 493 -29.41 -15.82 7.97
N ALA A 494 -29.79 -16.81 8.77
CA ALA A 494 -29.23 -18.16 8.72
C ALA A 494 -29.81 -18.96 7.53
N GLY A 495 -29.56 -18.47 6.30
CA GLY A 495 -29.94 -19.12 5.05
C GLY A 495 -28.79 -19.93 4.43
N GLY A 496 -29.06 -20.60 3.31
CA GLY A 496 -28.04 -21.30 2.53
C GLY A 496 -27.25 -22.37 3.30
N HIS A 497 -26.02 -22.59 2.88
CA HIS A 497 -25.06 -23.48 3.54
C HIS A 497 -24.32 -22.73 4.65
N HIS A 498 -24.18 -23.39 5.80
CA HIS A 498 -23.40 -22.87 6.92
C HIS A 498 -21.94 -23.31 6.81
N LEU A 499 -21.02 -22.34 6.86
CA LEU A 499 -19.58 -22.50 6.82
C LEU A 499 -18.98 -21.86 8.07
N HIS A 500 -18.25 -22.65 8.86
CA HIS A 500 -17.58 -22.20 10.07
C HIS A 500 -16.06 -22.23 9.90
N TYR A 501 -15.38 -21.15 10.30
CA TYR A 501 -13.94 -21.02 10.20
C TYR A 501 -13.30 -20.49 11.48
N ASP A 502 -12.54 -21.34 12.17
CA ASP A 502 -11.67 -20.93 13.28
C ASP A 502 -10.37 -20.30 12.79
N LEU A 503 -9.90 -19.28 13.53
CA LEU A 503 -8.58 -18.66 13.39
C LEU A 503 -7.67 -19.04 14.56
N ALA A 504 -6.46 -19.50 14.26
CA ALA A 504 -5.44 -19.78 15.27
C ALA A 504 -5.02 -18.50 16.05
N ALA A 505 -4.39 -18.66 17.22
CA ALA A 505 -4.01 -17.55 18.10
C ALA A 505 -3.05 -16.50 17.48
N ASP A 506 -2.35 -16.85 16.40
CA ASP A 506 -1.49 -15.95 15.62
C ASP A 506 -1.97 -15.74 14.16
N GLU A 507 -3.17 -16.21 13.86
CA GLU A 507 -3.82 -16.06 12.57
C GLU A 507 -4.75 -14.84 12.56
N ASN A 508 -4.51 -13.92 11.64
CA ASN A 508 -5.28 -12.69 11.45
C ASN A 508 -5.72 -12.58 9.99
N ILE A 509 -6.87 -11.95 9.77
CA ILE A 509 -7.34 -11.60 8.42
C ILE A 509 -6.61 -10.34 7.95
N ILE A 510 -6.01 -10.43 6.77
CA ILE A 510 -5.16 -9.38 6.17
C ILE A 510 -5.65 -8.94 4.79
N GLY A 511 -6.71 -9.54 4.27
CA GLY A 511 -7.33 -9.15 3.01
C GLY A 511 -8.75 -9.69 2.87
N VAL A 512 -9.56 -9.02 2.06
CA VAL A 512 -10.94 -9.37 1.75
C VAL A 512 -11.30 -9.01 0.31
N TRP A 513 -12.03 -9.91 -0.33
CA TRP A 513 -12.55 -9.71 -1.67
C TRP A 513 -13.86 -10.46 -1.84
N GLY A 514 -14.53 -10.16 -2.94
CA GLY A 514 -15.75 -10.87 -3.25
C GLY A 514 -16.37 -10.42 -4.56
N ARG A 515 -17.65 -10.77 -4.68
CA ARG A 515 -18.50 -10.49 -5.84
C ARG A 515 -19.82 -9.90 -5.36
N SER A 516 -20.39 -9.02 -6.16
CA SER A 516 -21.69 -8.37 -5.87
C SER A 516 -22.48 -8.10 -7.15
N ARG A 517 -23.81 -8.15 -7.09
CA ARG A 517 -24.69 -7.75 -8.21
C ARG A 517 -25.90 -6.97 -7.67
N GLY A 518 -25.63 -5.92 -6.88
CA GLY A 518 -26.61 -5.26 -6.02
C GLY A 518 -26.31 -5.60 -4.56
N GLU A 519 -26.54 -6.86 -4.21
CA GLU A 519 -26.22 -7.50 -2.94
C GLU A 519 -24.85 -8.18 -2.95
N VAL A 520 -24.36 -8.61 -1.78
CA VAL A 520 -23.10 -9.37 -1.66
C VAL A 520 -23.31 -10.81 -2.12
N GLY A 521 -22.76 -11.16 -3.27
CA GLY A 521 -22.88 -12.49 -3.88
C GLY A 521 -21.89 -13.51 -3.33
N ALA A 522 -20.67 -13.08 -3.03
CA ALA A 522 -19.64 -13.92 -2.42
C ALA A 522 -18.67 -13.05 -1.62
N VAL A 523 -18.06 -13.62 -0.58
CA VAL A 523 -17.00 -12.99 0.22
C VAL A 523 -15.95 -13.99 0.62
N PHE A 524 -14.69 -13.57 0.53
CA PHE A 524 -13.51 -14.35 0.87
C PHE A 524 -12.51 -13.49 1.64
N PHE A 525 -11.91 -14.09 2.66
CA PHE A 525 -10.96 -13.50 3.58
C PHE A 525 -9.62 -14.21 3.45
N GLN A 526 -8.52 -13.45 3.33
CA GLN A 526 -7.15 -13.95 3.35
C GLN A 526 -6.60 -13.84 4.76
N THR A 527 -5.96 -14.89 5.25
CA THR A 527 -5.20 -14.84 6.51
C THR A 527 -3.71 -14.70 6.28
N ASN A 528 -2.99 -14.17 7.27
CA ASN A 528 -1.52 -14.11 7.32
C ASN A 528 -0.85 -15.50 7.32
N LYS A 529 -1.63 -16.58 7.46
CA LYS A 529 -1.18 -17.97 7.33
C LYS A 529 -1.37 -18.54 5.92
N GLY A 530 -1.85 -17.73 4.97
CA GLY A 530 -2.07 -18.18 3.60
C GLY A 530 -3.42 -18.88 3.39
N ARG A 531 -4.31 -18.95 4.40
CA ARG A 531 -5.65 -19.53 4.22
C ARG A 531 -6.59 -18.55 3.53
N THR A 532 -7.51 -19.09 2.73
CA THR A 532 -8.68 -18.38 2.20
C THR A 532 -9.92 -18.92 2.89
N LEU A 533 -10.70 -18.05 3.54
CA LEU A 533 -11.93 -18.38 4.27
C LEU A 533 -13.09 -17.70 3.54
N GLY A 534 -14.18 -18.37 3.21
CA GLY A 534 -15.24 -17.69 2.48
C GLY A 534 -16.21 -18.60 1.78
N GLY A 535 -17.24 -18.00 1.21
CA GLY A 535 -18.30 -18.71 0.53
C GLY A 535 -19.18 -17.80 -0.30
N GLY A 536 -20.27 -18.38 -0.80
CA GLY A 536 -21.16 -17.76 -1.77
C GLY A 536 -20.69 -18.00 -3.21
N TRP A 537 -21.63 -17.93 -4.13
CA TRP A 537 -21.35 -18.09 -5.54
C TRP A 537 -22.21 -17.14 -6.35
N ARG A 538 -21.58 -16.32 -7.20
CA ARG A 538 -22.32 -15.55 -8.20
C ARG A 538 -21.46 -15.27 -9.41
N ASP A 539 -21.90 -15.80 -10.55
CA ASP A 539 -21.31 -15.59 -11.87
C ASP A 539 -22.38 -15.11 -12.87
N GLY A 540 -21.95 -14.56 -13.99
CA GLY A 540 -22.82 -14.07 -15.07
C GLY A 540 -22.88 -12.55 -15.20
N ASP A 541 -23.70 -12.09 -16.14
CA ASP A 541 -23.75 -10.68 -16.53
C ASP A 541 -24.12 -9.75 -15.36
N GLY A 542 -23.35 -8.67 -15.21
CA GLY A 542 -23.58 -7.64 -14.20
C GLY A 542 -22.99 -7.91 -12.82
N VAL A 543 -22.30 -9.04 -12.60
CA VAL A 543 -21.53 -9.28 -11.37
C VAL A 543 -20.27 -8.41 -11.35
N ALA A 544 -20.11 -7.63 -10.28
CA ALA A 544 -18.96 -6.81 -9.99
C ALA A 544 -18.05 -7.52 -8.98
N GLU A 545 -16.78 -7.67 -9.32
CA GLU A 545 -15.76 -8.06 -8.35
C GLU A 545 -15.29 -6.85 -7.56
N TRP A 546 -15.00 -7.07 -6.29
CA TRP A 546 -14.58 -6.03 -5.38
C TRP A 546 -13.44 -6.50 -4.48
N ILE A 547 -12.64 -5.54 -4.05
CA ILE A 547 -11.56 -5.69 -3.07
C ILE A 547 -11.88 -4.72 -1.94
N GLY A 548 -11.73 -5.19 -0.70
CA GLY A 548 -11.86 -4.39 0.52
C GLY A 548 -10.57 -4.36 1.34
N ASP A 549 -9.43 -4.73 0.76
CA ASP A 549 -8.13 -4.73 1.43
C ASP A 549 -7.76 -3.33 1.97
N PRO A 550 -7.07 -3.24 3.13
CA PRO A 550 -6.57 -1.98 3.64
C PRO A 550 -5.46 -1.44 2.74
N ALA A 551 -5.06 -0.19 2.98
CA ALA A 551 -3.85 0.37 2.38
C ALA A 551 -2.67 -0.59 2.58
N SER A 552 -2.01 -0.97 1.48
CA SER A 552 -1.04 -2.07 1.42
C SER A 552 0.16 -1.89 2.35
N ASP A 553 0.43 -0.67 2.79
CA ASP A 553 1.60 -0.28 3.57
C ASP A 553 1.39 -0.30 5.09
N THR A 554 0.20 -0.66 5.56
CA THR A 554 -0.19 -0.44 6.97
C THR A 554 -0.01 -1.65 7.89
N ARG A 555 0.42 -2.82 7.41
CA ARG A 555 0.42 -4.10 8.17
C ARG A 555 -0.89 -4.32 8.96
N ALA A 556 -1.99 -3.75 8.47
CA ALA A 556 -3.24 -3.71 9.21
C ALA A 556 -3.93 -5.08 9.18
N VAL A 557 -4.65 -5.38 10.25
CA VAL A 557 -5.46 -6.60 10.38
C VAL A 557 -6.93 -6.22 10.47
N LEU A 558 -7.82 -7.07 9.95
CA LEU A 558 -9.25 -6.83 10.07
C LEU A 558 -9.64 -6.84 11.55
N TYR A 559 -10.32 -5.79 11.99
CA TYR A 559 -10.77 -5.65 13.37
C TYR A 559 -12.26 -5.92 13.51
N ARG A 560 -13.08 -5.36 12.60
CA ARG A 560 -14.53 -5.57 12.61
C ARG A 560 -15.14 -5.38 11.23
N ILE A 561 -16.37 -5.87 11.11
CA ILE A 561 -17.22 -5.62 9.95
C ILE A 561 -18.29 -4.57 10.28
N GLY A 562 -18.73 -3.89 9.24
CA GLY A 562 -19.99 -3.19 9.19
C GLY A 562 -20.61 -3.43 7.82
N GLY A 563 -21.65 -2.67 7.51
CA GLY A 563 -22.26 -2.77 6.20
C GLY A 563 -23.72 -2.42 6.23
N ARG A 564 -24.48 -3.07 5.36
CA ARG A 564 -25.92 -2.90 5.27
C ARG A 564 -26.59 -4.25 5.05
N GLN A 565 -27.77 -4.42 5.63
CA GLN A 565 -28.55 -5.65 5.55
C GLN A 565 -30.00 -5.36 5.15
N GLY A 566 -30.55 -6.25 4.33
CA GLY A 566 -31.96 -6.29 3.98
C GLY A 566 -32.70 -7.32 4.82
N ASP A 567 -33.96 -7.59 4.46
CA ASP A 567 -34.80 -8.55 5.18
C ASP A 567 -34.38 -10.01 4.96
N GLY A 568 -33.46 -10.30 4.03
CA GLY A 568 -33.10 -11.67 3.66
C GLY A 568 -31.60 -11.96 3.57
N HIS A 569 -30.77 -10.93 3.38
CA HIS A 569 -29.37 -11.11 3.01
C HIS A 569 -28.50 -9.91 3.39
N VAL A 570 -27.19 -10.12 3.30
CA VAL A 570 -26.19 -9.07 3.44
C VAL A 570 -26.10 -8.29 2.13
N GLU A 571 -26.47 -7.02 2.20
CA GLU A 571 -26.61 -6.15 1.02
C GLU A 571 -25.32 -5.40 0.71
N ALA A 572 -24.60 -5.02 1.75
CA ALA A 572 -23.28 -4.44 1.64
C ALA A 572 -22.39 -4.79 2.81
N LEU A 573 -21.08 -4.80 2.58
CA LEU A 573 -20.06 -4.98 3.61
C LEU A 573 -19.08 -3.82 3.62
N SER A 574 -18.73 -3.35 4.81
CA SER A 574 -17.59 -2.48 5.06
C SER A 574 -16.66 -3.16 6.06
N PHE A 575 -15.38 -2.83 5.97
CA PHE A 575 -14.35 -3.46 6.76
C PHE A 575 -13.55 -2.40 7.49
N VAL A 576 -13.37 -2.60 8.79
CA VAL A 576 -12.54 -1.73 9.62
C VAL A 576 -11.29 -2.50 10.01
N TRP A 577 -10.15 -2.00 9.56
CA TRP A 577 -8.83 -2.56 9.80
C TRP A 577 -8.12 -1.79 10.90
N ARG A 578 -7.20 -2.43 11.62
CA ARG A 578 -6.38 -1.79 12.65
C ARG A 578 -4.90 -2.03 12.44
N TYR A 579 -4.12 -1.00 12.71
CA TYR A 579 -2.67 -1.07 12.84
C TYR A 579 -2.21 -0.20 14.02
N SER A 580 -1.04 -0.52 14.56
CA SER A 580 -0.41 0.28 15.61
C SER A 580 0.60 1.25 15.01
N ARG A 581 0.63 2.48 15.51
CA ARG A 581 1.67 3.49 15.20
C ARG A 581 2.17 4.17 16.48
N ASP A 582 3.36 4.75 16.44
CA ASP A 582 3.89 5.54 17.56
C ASP A 582 3.48 7.02 17.46
N GLU A 583 3.16 7.64 18.61
CA GLU A 583 2.74 9.05 18.77
C GLU A 583 3.48 9.79 19.91
#